data_AF-A0A1G1DEF5-F1
#
_entry.id   AF-A0A1G1DEF5-F1
#
_cell.length_a   1.000
_cell.length_b   1.000
_cell.length_c   1.000
_cell.angle_alpha   90.00
_cell.angle_beta   90.00
_cell.angle_gamma   90.00
#
_symmetry.space_group_name_H-M   'P 1'
#
loop_
_entity.id
_entity.type
_entity.pdbx_description
1 polymer ?
#
loop_
_entity_poly.entity_id
_entity_poly.type
_entity_poly.pdbx_seq_one_letter_code
_entity_poly.pdbx_strand_id
1 'polypeptide(L)'
;MSEIKCAFCKGTGKDPFDLLSELATCQVCGGTGKVEVIEPAIKCVFCKGTGVYPSSRVTCTVCNGKGMVTVKGAAEECLKCKGTGRTKDSGLPCIECGGKGVVSKK
;
A
#
# COMPACT_ATOMS: atom_id res chain seq x y z
N MET A 1 4.07 10.23 13.68
CA MET A 1 4.29 9.02 12.85
C MET A 1 4.04 7.82 13.75
N SER A 2 3.42 6.77 13.22
CA SER A 2 3.17 5.54 13.96
C SER A 2 3.90 4.37 13.32
N GLU A 3 4.46 3.50 14.17
CA GLU A 3 5.09 2.26 13.74
C GLU A 3 4.01 1.18 13.59
N ILE A 4 3.96 0.56 12.43
CA ILE A 4 3.02 -0.54 12.15
C ILE A 4 3.77 -1.77 11.65
N LYS A 5 3.09 -2.92 11.73
CA LYS A 5 3.56 -4.16 11.12
C LYS A 5 3.71 -3.97 9.61
N CYS A 6 4.86 -4.36 9.05
CA CYS A 6 5.09 -4.31 7.61
C CYS A 6 4.09 -5.24 6.90
N ALA A 7 3.20 -4.67 6.09
CA ALA A 7 2.18 -5.44 5.41
C ALA A 7 2.77 -6.41 4.37
N PHE A 8 3.77 -5.96 3.59
CA PHE A 8 4.41 -6.75 2.53
C PHE A 8 4.94 -8.10 3.03
N CYS A 9 5.79 -8.10 4.07
CA CYS A 9 6.32 -9.33 4.67
C CYS A 9 5.46 -9.87 5.82
N LYS A 10 4.30 -9.28 6.10
CA LYS A 10 3.46 -9.62 7.27
C LYS A 10 4.28 -9.70 8.56
N GLY A 11 5.20 -8.76 8.73
CA GLY A 11 6.06 -8.61 9.90
C GLY A 11 7.11 -9.68 10.14
N THR A 12 7.37 -10.58 9.19
CA THR A 12 8.45 -11.58 9.33
C THR A 12 9.84 -10.98 9.17
N GLY A 13 9.94 -9.82 8.51
CA GLY A 13 11.23 -9.23 8.13
C GLY A 13 11.90 -9.91 6.94
N LYS A 14 11.33 -10.99 6.39
CA LYS A 14 11.88 -11.72 5.23
C LYS A 14 11.14 -11.40 3.94
N ASP A 15 11.79 -11.62 2.80
CA ASP A 15 11.10 -11.58 1.50
C ASP A 15 9.95 -12.62 1.49
N PRO A 16 8.70 -12.22 1.25
CA PRO A 16 7.55 -13.13 1.34
C PRO A 16 7.40 -14.06 0.12
N PHE A 17 8.29 -13.97 -0.87
CA PHE A 17 8.21 -14.72 -2.11
C PHE A 17 9.43 -15.61 -2.37
N ASP A 18 10.40 -15.62 -1.45
CA ASP A 18 11.62 -16.44 -1.49
C ASP A 18 12.35 -16.38 -2.85
N LEU A 19 12.29 -15.23 -3.54
CA LEU A 19 12.74 -15.13 -4.94
C LEU A 19 14.26 -15.10 -5.11
N LEU A 20 15.00 -14.62 -4.10
CA LEU A 20 16.46 -14.49 -4.14
C LEU A 20 17.18 -15.53 -3.28
N SER A 21 16.66 -15.81 -2.07
CA SER A 21 17.18 -16.76 -1.08
C SER A 21 16.25 -16.79 0.14
N GLU A 22 16.25 -17.88 0.93
CA GLU A 22 15.58 -17.95 2.25
C GLU A 22 16.13 -16.95 3.28
N LEU A 23 17.33 -16.42 3.02
CA LEU A 23 17.99 -15.40 3.84
C LEU A 23 17.66 -13.98 3.37
N ALA A 24 16.90 -13.82 2.28
CA ALA A 24 16.59 -12.51 1.74
C ALA A 24 15.72 -11.70 2.73
N THR A 25 16.24 -10.54 3.14
CA THR A 25 15.49 -9.60 3.96
C THR A 25 14.39 -8.91 3.16
N CYS A 26 13.29 -8.58 3.82
CA CYS A 26 12.18 -7.83 3.22
C CYS A 26 12.66 -6.47 2.71
N GLN A 27 12.54 -6.24 1.39
CA GLN A 27 12.91 -5.01 0.71
C GLN A 27 12.18 -3.74 1.21
N VAL A 28 11.03 -3.91 1.88
CA VAL A 28 10.20 -2.79 2.35
C VAL A 28 10.62 -2.29 3.74
N CYS A 29 10.93 -3.22 4.64
CA CYS A 29 11.25 -2.89 6.04
C CYS A 29 12.71 -3.14 6.42
N GLY A 30 13.54 -3.62 5.47
CA GLY A 30 14.96 -3.89 5.70
C GLY A 30 15.23 -4.94 6.77
N GLY A 31 14.35 -5.93 6.94
CA GLY A 31 14.53 -6.97 7.97
C GLY A 31 13.78 -6.73 9.29
N THR A 32 13.34 -5.51 9.58
CA THR A 32 12.78 -5.15 10.91
C THR A 32 11.38 -5.71 11.17
N GLY A 33 10.65 -6.11 10.12
CA GLY A 33 9.24 -6.51 10.21
C GLY A 33 8.27 -5.35 10.45
N LYS A 34 8.74 -4.10 10.52
CA LYS A 34 7.90 -2.93 10.83
C LYS A 34 8.21 -1.76 9.90
N VAL A 35 7.25 -0.85 9.75
CA VAL A 35 7.38 0.37 8.93
C VAL A 35 6.68 1.53 9.60
N GLU A 36 7.18 2.74 9.35
CA GLU A 36 6.53 3.96 9.83
C GLU A 36 5.50 4.49 8.83
N VAL A 37 4.40 5.01 9.36
CA VAL A 37 3.34 5.68 8.60
C VAL A 37 3.04 7.04 9.19
N ILE A 38 2.78 8.02 8.33
CA ILE A 38 2.34 9.36 8.73
C ILE A 38 0.83 9.33 8.89
N GLU A 39 0.34 9.76 10.05
CA GLU A 39 -1.09 9.87 10.33
C GLU A 39 -1.67 11.22 9.88
N PRO A 40 -2.98 11.27 9.54
CA PRO A 40 -3.90 10.15 9.49
C PRO A 40 -3.66 9.25 8.28
N ALA A 41 -3.78 7.94 8.49
CA ALA A 41 -3.56 6.94 7.45
C ALA A 41 -4.73 5.98 7.37
N ILE A 42 -5.06 5.59 6.13
CA ILE A 42 -6.11 4.62 5.86
C ILE A 42 -5.51 3.39 5.18
N LYS A 43 -6.26 2.29 5.25
CA LYS A 43 -5.91 1.07 4.53
C LYS A 43 -5.84 1.36 3.03
N CYS A 44 -4.76 0.91 2.38
CA CYS A 44 -4.59 1.06 0.94
C CYS A 44 -5.62 0.18 0.22
N VAL A 45 -6.65 0.79 -0.36
CA VAL A 45 -7.73 0.08 -1.06
C VAL A 45 -7.24 -0.65 -2.31
N PHE A 46 -6.25 -0.08 -3.01
CA PHE A 46 -5.71 -0.65 -4.24
C PHE A 46 -5.15 -2.07 -4.05
N CYS A 47 -4.31 -2.26 -3.03
CA CYS A 47 -3.78 -3.57 -2.64
C CYS A 47 -4.59 -4.27 -1.53
N LYS A 48 -5.70 -3.67 -1.07
CA LYS A 48 -6.49 -4.14 0.08
C LYS A 48 -5.64 -4.34 1.34
N GLY A 49 -4.62 -3.48 1.53
CA GLY A 49 -3.72 -3.48 2.67
C GLY A 49 -2.68 -4.61 2.72
N THR A 50 -2.50 -5.38 1.64
CA THR A 50 -1.47 -6.43 1.61
C THR A 50 -0.05 -5.88 1.45
N GLY A 51 0.10 -4.65 0.96
CA GLY A 51 1.39 -4.11 0.56
C GLY A 51 1.93 -4.69 -0.75
N VAL A 52 1.22 -5.63 -1.38
CA VAL A 52 1.62 -6.29 -2.63
C VAL A 52 0.81 -5.75 -3.79
N TYR A 53 1.45 -5.48 -4.93
CA TYR A 53 0.76 -5.03 -6.12
C TYR A 53 -0.17 -6.16 -6.64
N PRO A 54 -1.48 -5.90 -6.86
CA PRO A 54 -2.45 -6.91 -7.25
C PRO A 54 -2.00 -7.74 -8.47
N SER A 55 -2.23 -9.05 -8.40
CA SER A 55 -1.88 -10.00 -9.48
C SER A 55 -0.39 -10.04 -9.83
N SER A 56 0.49 -9.68 -8.89
CA SER A 56 1.93 -9.75 -9.06
C SER A 56 2.63 -10.13 -7.75
N ARG A 57 3.97 -10.20 -7.76
CA ARG A 57 4.82 -10.40 -6.58
C ARG A 57 5.68 -9.17 -6.25
N VAL A 58 5.34 -8.01 -6.81
CA VAL A 58 6.09 -6.77 -6.54
C VAL A 58 5.43 -5.93 -5.47
N THR A 59 6.20 -5.03 -4.86
CA THR A 59 5.72 -4.08 -3.88
C THR A 59 4.60 -3.21 -4.47
N CYS A 60 3.54 -2.98 -3.69
CA CYS A 60 2.45 -2.09 -4.11
C CYS A 60 2.97 -0.67 -4.29
N THR A 61 2.87 -0.14 -5.51
CA THR A 61 3.34 1.20 -5.90
C THR A 61 2.54 2.36 -5.26
N VAL A 62 1.34 2.08 -4.75
CA VAL A 62 0.47 3.10 -4.11
C VAL A 62 0.86 3.35 -2.66
N CYS A 63 1.22 2.29 -1.93
CA CYS A 63 1.53 2.36 -0.50
C CYS A 63 2.99 2.01 -0.17
N ASN A 64 3.81 1.76 -1.19
CA ASN A 64 5.21 1.34 -1.07
C ASN A 64 5.39 0.16 -0.10
N GLY A 65 4.50 -0.83 -0.17
CA GLY A 65 4.60 -2.04 0.66
C GLY A 65 4.04 -1.92 2.08
N LYS A 66 3.67 -0.72 2.52
CA LYS A 66 3.22 -0.48 3.90
C LYS A 66 1.81 -0.99 4.17
N GLY A 67 0.98 -1.17 3.13
CA GLY A 67 -0.43 -1.55 3.25
C GLY A 67 -1.35 -0.39 3.68
N MET A 68 -0.78 0.76 4.04
CA MET A 68 -1.50 1.96 4.44
C MET A 68 -1.06 3.15 3.59
N VAL A 69 -1.96 4.11 3.37
CA VAL A 69 -1.68 5.37 2.69
C VAL A 69 -2.06 6.53 3.58
N THR A 70 -1.17 7.52 3.68
CA THR A 70 -1.47 8.79 4.35
C THR A 70 -2.49 9.58 3.55
N VAL A 71 -3.42 10.19 4.28
CA VAL A 71 -4.48 11.07 3.77
C VAL A 71 -4.37 12.38 4.54
N LYS A 72 -4.39 13.51 3.83
CA LYS A 72 -4.28 14.83 4.46
C LYS A 72 -5.67 15.47 4.55
N GLY A 73 -6.01 15.95 5.74
CA GLY A 73 -7.26 16.66 6.01
C GLY A 73 -8.51 15.80 5.85
N ALA A 74 -9.65 16.45 5.66
CA ALA A 74 -10.89 15.76 5.33
C ALA A 74 -10.78 15.13 3.93
N ALA A 75 -11.22 13.89 3.82
CA ALA A 75 -11.21 13.15 2.57
C ALA A 75 -12.61 12.70 2.18
N GLU A 76 -12.83 12.61 0.88
CA GLU A 76 -14.07 12.10 0.30
C GLU A 76 -13.76 11.01 -0.72
N GLU A 77 -14.76 10.18 -0.99
CA GLU A 77 -14.64 9.11 -1.95
C GLU A 77 -14.32 9.68 -3.34
N CYS A 78 -13.32 9.10 -4.02
CA CYS A 78 -12.99 9.51 -5.37
C CYS A 78 -14.09 9.06 -6.34
N LEU A 79 -14.82 10.01 -6.91
CA LEU A 79 -15.95 9.74 -7.81
C LEU A 79 -15.54 8.98 -9.08
N LYS A 80 -14.34 9.23 -9.62
CA LYS A 80 -13.86 8.56 -10.84
C LYS A 80 -13.68 7.06 -10.68
N CYS A 81 -13.16 6.61 -9.53
CA CYS A 81 -12.99 5.19 -9.25
C CYS A 81 -14.02 4.61 -8.27
N LYS A 82 -14.94 5.43 -7.76
CA LYS A 82 -15.95 5.07 -6.74
C LYS A 82 -15.32 4.31 -5.57
N GLY A 83 -14.27 4.90 -4.98
CA GLY A 83 -13.57 4.32 -3.84
C GLY A 83 -12.66 3.12 -4.13
N THR A 84 -12.71 2.53 -5.33
CA THR A 84 -11.95 1.29 -5.62
C THR A 84 -10.43 1.50 -5.71
N GLY A 85 -9.98 2.74 -5.95
CA GLY A 85 -8.58 3.07 -6.20
C GLY A 85 -8.05 2.51 -7.51
N ARG A 86 -8.91 2.05 -8.43
CA ARG A 86 -8.51 1.43 -9.70
C ARG A 86 -9.16 2.12 -10.90
N THR A 87 -8.45 2.10 -12.02
CA THR A 87 -9.02 2.42 -13.33
C THR A 87 -9.74 1.18 -13.86
N LYS A 88 -10.97 1.34 -14.37
CA LYS A 88 -11.84 0.20 -14.75
C LYS A 88 -11.21 -0.70 -15.81
N ASP A 89 -10.55 -0.12 -16.80
CA ASP A 89 -10.15 -0.86 -18.01
C ASP A 89 -8.81 -1.58 -17.84
N SER A 90 -7.89 -1.02 -17.05
CA SER A 90 -6.52 -1.52 -16.94
C SER A 90 -6.20 -2.16 -15.57
N GLY A 91 -7.05 -1.96 -14.56
CA GLY A 91 -6.77 -2.39 -13.18
C GLY A 91 -5.60 -1.65 -12.52
N LEU A 92 -4.98 -0.68 -13.22
CA LEU A 92 -3.93 0.20 -12.70
C LEU A 92 -4.49 1.13 -11.62
N PRO A 93 -3.63 1.72 -10.76
CA PRO A 93 -4.04 2.74 -9.81
C PRO A 93 -4.85 3.84 -10.49
N CYS A 94 -5.93 4.29 -9.86
CA CYS A 94 -6.70 5.42 -10.37
C CYS A 94 -5.82 6.68 -10.38
N ILE A 95 -5.67 7.31 -11.55
CA ILE A 95 -4.80 8.47 -11.74
C ILE A 95 -5.23 9.72 -10.96
N GLU A 96 -6.51 9.83 -10.60
CA GLU A 96 -7.05 11.00 -9.91
C GLU A 96 -6.76 10.98 -8.41
N CYS A 97 -6.96 9.83 -7.77
CA CYS A 97 -6.67 9.65 -6.35
C CYS A 97 -5.32 8.97 -6.07
N GLY A 98 -4.51 8.70 -7.10
CA GLY A 98 -3.27 7.93 -7.00
C GLY A 98 -3.48 6.51 -6.47
N GLY A 99 -4.67 5.94 -6.64
CA GLY A 99 -5.06 4.63 -6.12
C GLY A 99 -5.45 4.57 -4.64
N LYS A 100 -5.57 5.71 -3.95
CA LYS A 100 -6.00 5.77 -2.54
C LYS A 100 -7.50 5.50 -2.36
N GLY A 101 -8.30 5.66 -3.42
CA GLY A 101 -9.77 5.57 -3.37
C GLY A 101 -10.45 6.83 -2.84
N VAL A 102 -9.69 7.78 -2.29
CA VAL A 102 -10.19 9.04 -1.74
C VAL A 102 -9.37 10.22 -2.25
N VAL A 103 -9.99 11.39 -2.31
CA VAL A 103 -9.36 12.67 -2.61
C VAL A 103 -9.52 13.62 -1.42
N SER A 104 -8.61 14.57 -1.25
CA SER A 104 -8.76 15.60 -0.22
C SER A 104 -9.92 16.53 -0.60
N LYS A 105 -10.80 16.81 0.37
CA LYS A 105 -11.81 17.86 0.22
C LYS A 105 -11.10 19.20 0.05
N LYS A 106 -11.54 19.97 -0.94
CA LYS A 106 -11.12 21.37 -1.12
C LYS A 106 -11.82 22.28 -0.12
#